data_AF-A0A4V3SWM5-F1
#
_entry.id   AF-A0A4V3SWM5-F1
#
_cell.length_a   1.000
_cell.length_b   1.000
_cell.length_c   1.000
_cell.angle_alpha   90.00
_cell.angle_beta   90.00
_cell.angle_gamma   90.00
#
_symmetry.space_group_name_H-M   'P 1'
#
loop_
_entity.id
_entity.type
_entity.pdbx_description
1 polymer ?
#
loop_
_entity_poly.entity_id
_entity_poly.type
_entity_poly.pdbx_seq_one_letter_code
_entity_poly.pdbx_strand_id
1 'polypeptide(L)' 'MSVHLADQDHRILAVALSHVAGSAPDAGAVLTELAALRTVVSCGSDVGPDGRRVWALLDAAPPRRGKGLDGA' A
#
# COMPACT_ATOMS: atom_id res chain seq x y z
N MET A 1 1.59 16.73 -3.45
CA MET A 1 1.54 15.34 -2.93
C MET A 1 2.50 14.51 -3.78
N SER A 2 3.24 13.57 -3.19
CA SER A 2 4.11 12.64 -3.92
C SER A 2 3.81 11.20 -3.53
N VAL A 3 4.14 10.27 -4.43
CA VAL A 3 4.10 8.83 -4.16
C VAL A 3 5.50 8.26 -4.35
N HIS A 4 5.99 7.53 -3.35
CA HIS A 4 7.27 6.85 -3.38
C HIS A 4 7.02 5.34 -3.39
N LEU A 5 7.78 4.63 -4.21
CA LEU A 5 7.71 3.18 -4.35
C LEU A 5 9.07 2.58 -4.04
N ALA A 6 9.05 1.47 -3.31
CA ALA A 6 10.20 0.60 -3.11
C ALA A 6 9.73 -0.85 -3.23
N ASP A 7 10.58 -1.72 -3.76
CA ASP A 7 10.29 -3.15 -3.88
C ASP A 7 11.38 -3.99 -3.20
N GLN A 8 10.96 -5.10 -2.59
CA GLN A 8 11.85 -6.12 -2.05
C GLN A 8 11.07 -7.41 -1.81
N ASP A 9 11.65 -8.58 -2.12
CA ASP A 9 11.10 -9.89 -1.74
C ASP A 9 9.62 -10.12 -2.12
N HIS A 10 9.27 -9.77 -3.37
CA HIS A 10 7.89 -9.82 -3.87
C HIS A 10 6.90 -8.94 -3.07
N ARG A 11 7.41 -7.90 -2.40
CA ARG A 11 6.62 -6.87 -1.76
C ARG A 11 6.88 -5.53 -2.44
N ILE A 12 5.86 -4.69 -2.42
CA ILE A 12 5.98 -3.28 -2.81
C ILE A 12 5.54 -2.44 -1.62
N LEU A 13 6.37 -1.49 -1.21
CA LEU A 13 5.99 -0.43 -0.28
C LEU A 13 5.59 0.79 -1.09
N ALA A 14 4.32 1.20 -0.96
CA ALA A 14 3.82 2.45 -1.52
C ALA A 14 3.63 3.47 -0.39
N VAL A 15 4.21 4.66 -0.54
CA VAL A 15 4.11 5.76 0.44
C VAL A 15 3.57 7.00 -0.25
N ALA A 16 2.42 7.47 0.23
CA ALA A 16 1.80 8.71 -0.16
C ALA A 16 2.17 9.82 0.85
N LEU A 17 2.90 10.85 0.41
CA LEU A 17 3.31 11.98 1.22
C LEU A 17 2.52 13.25 0.84
N SER A 18 1.85 13.85 1.84
CA SER A 18 1.34 15.21 1.71
C SER A 18 2.41 16.21 2.13
N HIS A 19 2.80 17.11 1.21
CA HIS A 19 3.77 18.20 1.44
C HIS A 19 3.14 19.41 2.14
N VAL A 20 1.82 19.37 2.39
CA VAL A 20 1.11 20.44 3.06
C VAL A 20 0.89 20.03 4.51
N ALA A 21 1.55 20.73 5.44
CA ALA A 21 1.36 20.52 6.86
C ALA A 21 -0.12 20.69 7.23
N GLY A 22 -0.69 19.71 7.94
CA GLY A 22 -2.09 19.75 8.40
C GLY A 22 -3.15 19.39 7.35
N SER A 23 -2.79 19.22 6.08
CA SER A 23 -3.70 18.76 5.02
C SER A 23 -3.30 17.35 4.60
N ALA A 24 -3.67 16.37 5.42
CA ALA A 24 -3.68 14.98 4.98
C ALA A 24 -5.14 14.53 4.87
N PRO A 25 -5.48 13.68 3.88
CA PRO A 25 -6.78 13.02 3.87
C PRO A 25 -7.01 12.32 5.22
N ASP A 26 -8.28 12.16 5.61
CA ASP A 26 -8.61 11.39 6.82
C ASP A 26 -7.96 10.01 6.74
N ALA A 27 -6.85 9.89 7.46
CA ALA A 27 -6.02 8.70 7.39
C ALA A 27 -6.80 7.48 7.89
N GLY A 28 -7.80 7.66 8.76
CA GLY A 28 -8.65 6.57 9.23
C GLY A 28 -9.46 5.94 8.10
N ALA A 29 -10.16 6.74 7.31
CA ALA A 29 -10.94 6.25 6.17
C ALA A 29 -10.05 5.57 5.12
N VAL A 30 -8.92 6.20 4.77
CA VAL A 30 -7.99 5.63 3.77
C VAL A 30 -7.38 4.32 4.27
N LEU A 31 -6.98 4.23 5.54
CA LEU A 31 -6.43 3.00 6.11
C LEU A 31 -7.47 1.88 6.17
N THR A 32 -8.74 2.22 6.40
CA THR A 32 -9.84 1.25 6.38
C THR A 32 -10.01 0.65 4.99
N GLU A 33 -10.02 1.49 3.95
CA GLU A 33 -10.09 1.04 2.54
C GLU A 33 -8.86 0.20 2.15
N LEU A 34 -7.65 0.62 2.55
CA LEU A 34 -6.42 -0.13 2.30
C LEU A 34 -6.44 -1.51 2.98
N ALA A 35 -6.88 -1.59 4.24
CA ALA A 35 -6.97 -2.84 4.99
C ALA A 35 -7.98 -3.83 4.39
N ALA A 36 -8.96 -3.36 3.59
CA ALA A 36 -9.92 -4.20 2.90
C ALA A 36 -9.34 -4.88 1.63
N LEU A 37 -8.21 -4.40 1.11
CA LEU A 37 -7.59 -4.94 -0.10
C LEU A 37 -6.81 -6.22 0.21
N ARG A 38 -7.10 -7.32 -0.51
CA ARG A 38 -6.40 -8.60 -0.31
C ARG A 38 -4.89 -8.55 -0.56
N THR A 39 -4.44 -7.62 -1.40
CA THR A 39 -3.01 -7.44 -1.70
C THR A 39 -2.29 -6.69 -0.60
N VAL A 40 -2.99 -5.98 0.30
CA VAL A 40 -2.33 -5.23 1.39
C VAL A 40 -1.97 -6.19 2.52
N VAL A 41 -0.69 -6.28 2.80
CA VAL A 41 -0.11 -7.04 3.91
C VAL A 41 -0.22 -6.26 5.22
N SER A 42 0.04 -4.96 5.14
CA SER A 42 -0.04 -4.02 6.25
C SER A 42 -0.18 -2.60 5.71
N CYS A 43 -0.83 -1.72 6.45
CA CYS A 43 -0.90 -0.31 6.13
C CYS A 43 -0.82 0.53 7.40
N GLY A 44 -0.44 1.79 7.25
CA GLY A 44 -0.33 2.69 8.39
C GLY A 44 -0.16 4.13 7.97
N SER A 45 -0.09 5.00 8.97
CA SER A 45 0.21 6.41 8.77
C SER A 45 1.18 6.88 9.84
N ASP A 46 2.07 7.78 9.45
CA ASP A 46 3.03 8.42 10.34
C ASP A 46 3.14 9.92 10.02
N VAL A 47 3.70 10.67 10.97
CA VAL A 47 3.99 12.09 10.80
C VAL A 47 5.51 12.22 10.75
N GLY A 48 6.02 12.68 9.62
CA GLY A 48 7.43 12.99 9.42
C GLY A 48 7.68 14.50 9.33
N PRO A 49 8.95 14.92 9.25
CA PRO A 49 9.34 16.32 9.11
C PRO A 49 8.69 17.00 7.90
N ASP A 50 8.50 16.25 6.82
CA ASP A 50 7.94 16.74 5.55
C ASP A 50 6.41 16.70 5.50
N GLY A 51 5.75 16.31 6.60
CA GLY A 51 4.30 16.18 6.70
C GLY A 51 3.82 14.76 7.01
N ARG A 52 2.51 14.55 6.87
CA ARG A 52 1.86 13.26 7.15
C ARG A 52 1.96 12.33 5.95
N ARG A 53 2.26 11.06 6.23
CA ARG A 53 2.41 9.98 5.25
C ARG A 53 1.37 8.90 5.53
N VAL A 54 0.84 8.31 4.46
CA VAL A 54 0.10 7.05 4.50
C VAL A 54 0.91 6.04 3.69
N TRP A 55 1.04 4.83 4.20
CA TRP A 55 1.80 3.77 3.54
C TRP A 55 1.01 2.47 3.50
N ALA A 56 1.27 1.67 2.47
CA ALA A 56 0.78 0.31 2.33
C ALA A 56 1.91 -0.60 1.86
N LEU A 57 2.09 -1.73 2.55
CA LEU A 57 2.91 -2.83 2.10
C LEU A 57 2.02 -3.81 1.34
N LEU A 58 2.38 -4.07 0.09
CA LEU A 58 1.60 -4.88 -0.85
C LEU A 58 2.31 -6.21 -1.09
N ASP A 59 1.52 -7.27 -1.24
CA ASP A 59 1.94 -8.50 -1.90
C ASP A 59 1.98 -8.28 -3.41
N ALA A 60 3.16 -8.45 -3.99
CA ALA A 60 3.41 -8.37 -5.41
C ALA A 60 3.76 -9.75 -6.01
N ALA A 61 3.54 -10.83 -5.26
CA ALA A 61 3.65 -12.16 -5.82
C ALA A 61 2.65 -12.29 -7.00
N PRO A 62 3.08 -12.89 -8.13
CA PRO A 62 2.18 -13.15 -9.23
C PRO A 62 0.94 -13.90 -8.75
N PRO A 63 -0.27 -13.57 -9.23
CA PRO A 63 -1.46 -14.33 -8.91
C PRO A 63 -1.20 -15.80 -9.22
N ARG A 64 -1.45 -16.69 -8.25
CA ARG A 64 -1.31 -18.13 -8.49
C ARG A 64 -2.25 -18.50 -9.63
N ARG A 65 -1.70 -18.75 -10.82
CA ARG A 65 -2.45 -19.27 -11.95
C ARG A 65 -2.95 -20.64 -11.50
N GLY A 66 -4.26 -20.74 -11.29
CA GLY A 66 -4.90 -22.02 -10.97
C GLY A 66 -4.44 -23.03 -12.02
N LYS A 67 -3.93 -24.17 -11.55
CA LYS A 67 -3.49 -25.26 -12.43
C LYS A 67 -4.65 -25.55 -13.38
N GLY A 68 -4.51 -25.14 -14.65
CA GLY A 68 -5.46 -25.49 -15.68
C GLY A 68 -5.55 -27.02 -15.71
N LEU A 69 -6.78 -27.52 -15.77
CA LEU A 69 -7.06 -28.92 -16.05
C LEU A 69 -6.51 -29.26 -17.43
N ASP A 70 -5.21 -29.58 -17.52
CA ASP A 70 -4.64 -30.28 -18.65
C ASP A 70 -4.64 -31.76 -18.29
N GLY A 71 -5.69 -32.47 -18.72
CA GLY A 71 -5.79 -33.92 -18.53
C GLY A 71 -7.20 -34.46 -18.65
N ALA A 72 -7.75 -34.45 -19.87
CA ALA A 72 -8.75 -35.41 -20.34
C ALA A 72 -8.65 -35.53 -21.87
#